data_AF-A0A9X1NE53-F1
#
_entry.id   AF-A0A9X1NE53-F1
#
_cell.length_a   1.000
_cell.length_b   1.000
_cell.length_c   1.000
_cell.angle_alpha   90.00
_cell.angle_beta   90.00
_cell.angle_gamma   90.00
#
_symmetry.space_group_name_H-M   'P 1'
#
loop_
_entity.id
_entity.type
_entity.pdbx_description
1 polymer ?
#
loop_
_entity_poly.entity_id
_entity_poly.type
_entity_poly.pdbx_seq_one_letter_code
_entity_poly.pdbx_strand_id
1 'polypeptide(L)'
;MAGTKEHPKPPEQDFHDPYGHGHSVAAWVSVTVVMFGALLMTIAVAVGWDMLWLFVVGTVVAVVVGPVSGKVLGAMGFGAQRQPGH
;
A
#
# COMPACT_ATOMS: atom_id res chain seq x y z
N MET A 1 0.16 29.16 -50.26
CA MET A 1 0.62 29.42 -48.88
C MET A 1 -0.31 28.64 -47.95
N ALA A 2 0.06 27.39 -47.65
CA ALA A 2 -0.78 26.51 -46.84
C ALA A 2 -0.57 26.86 -45.36
N GLY A 3 -1.61 27.40 -44.72
CA GLY A 3 -1.62 27.66 -43.29
C GLY A 3 -1.43 26.36 -42.52
N THR A 4 -0.32 26.26 -41.80
CA THR A 4 -0.09 25.23 -40.80
C THR A 4 -1.11 25.46 -39.69
N LYS A 5 -2.16 24.63 -39.65
CA LYS A 5 -3.08 24.57 -38.51
C LYS A 5 -2.21 24.25 -37.30
N GLU A 6 -2.00 25.24 -36.42
CA GLU A 6 -1.30 24.97 -35.18
C GLU A 6 -2.09 23.92 -34.42
N HIS A 7 -1.48 22.74 -34.24
CA HIS A 7 -2.03 21.75 -33.35
C HIS A 7 -2.11 22.40 -31.97
N PRO A 8 -3.27 22.42 -31.29
CA PRO A 8 -3.27 22.74 -29.88
C PRO A 8 -2.37 21.70 -29.19
N LYS A 9 -1.20 22.16 -28.74
CA LYS A 9 -0.43 21.67 -27.61
C LYS A 9 -1.39 20.91 -26.69
N PRO A 10 -1.23 19.58 -26.55
CA PRO A 10 -2.11 18.79 -25.70
C PRO A 10 -2.20 19.48 -24.34
N PRO A 11 -3.36 19.44 -23.65
CA PRO A 11 -3.42 19.94 -22.29
C PRO A 11 -2.23 19.34 -21.55
N GLU A 12 -1.45 20.19 -20.88
CA GLU A 12 -0.36 19.74 -20.03
C GLU A 12 -0.97 18.67 -19.12
N GLN A 13 -0.63 17.42 -19.41
CA GLN A 13 -1.04 16.33 -18.55
C GLN A 13 -0.24 16.59 -17.29
N ASP A 14 -0.84 17.28 -16.33
CA ASP A 14 -0.41 17.22 -14.95
C ASP A 14 -0.45 15.73 -14.61
N PHE A 15 0.66 15.05 -14.85
CA PHE A 15 0.93 13.72 -14.37
C PHE A 15 0.96 13.88 -12.85
N HIS A 16 -0.23 13.95 -12.25
CA HIS A 16 -0.44 13.74 -10.82
C HIS A 16 -0.02 12.31 -10.52
N ASP A 17 1.29 12.08 -10.43
CA ASP A 17 1.96 11.13 -9.54
C ASP A 17 3.42 10.89 -9.99
N PRO A 18 4.41 11.56 -9.36
CA PRO A 18 5.79 11.13 -9.52
C PRO A 18 6.26 10.07 -8.51
N TYR A 19 5.72 10.05 -7.27
CA TYR A 19 6.07 9.10 -6.18
C TYR A 19 4.98 8.96 -5.07
N GLY A 20 3.77 9.45 -5.32
CA GLY A 20 2.65 9.54 -4.39
C GLY A 20 1.59 8.48 -4.61
N HIS A 21 1.40 7.66 -3.57
CA HIS A 21 0.36 6.63 -3.35
C HIS A 21 0.79 5.21 -3.73
N GLY A 22 1.16 4.43 -2.69
CA GLY A 22 1.41 2.98 -2.78
C GLY A 22 2.88 2.56 -2.91
N HIS A 23 3.81 3.46 -3.24
CA HIS A 23 5.24 3.13 -3.39
C HIS A 23 6.11 3.37 -2.14
N SER A 24 5.52 3.79 -1.01
CA SER A 24 6.30 4.05 0.20
C SER A 24 6.68 2.74 0.91
N VAL A 25 7.83 2.75 1.60
CA VAL A 25 8.30 1.61 2.40
C VAL A 25 7.27 1.27 3.48
N ALA A 26 6.65 2.28 4.11
CA ALA A 26 5.59 2.06 5.09
C ALA A 26 4.38 1.31 4.50
N ALA A 27 3.99 1.63 3.27
CA ALA A 27 2.86 0.97 2.60
C ALA A 27 3.19 -0.50 2.32
N TRP A 28 4.34 -0.78 1.71
CA TRP A 28 4.73 -2.16 1.38
C TRP A 28 4.95 -3.03 2.62
N VAL A 29 5.56 -2.49 3.68
CA VAL A 29 5.69 -3.21 4.95
C VAL A 29 4.32 -3.57 5.53
N SER A 30 3.37 -2.62 5.54
CA SER A 30 2.01 -2.90 6.01
C SER A 30 1.33 -3.99 5.19
N VAL A 31 1.46 -3.95 3.85
CA VAL A 31 0.87 -4.96 2.96
C VAL A 31 1.48 -6.33 3.21
N THR A 32 2.81 -6.43 3.31
CA THR A 32 3.50 -7.70 3.59
C THR A 32 3.04 -8.31 4.92
N VAL A 33 2.95 -7.51 5.99
CA VAL A 33 2.48 -8.00 7.30
C VAL A 33 1.05 -8.52 7.22
N VAL A 34 0.14 -7.81 6.56
CA VAL A 34 -1.25 -8.26 6.39
C VAL A 34 -1.33 -9.52 5.54
N MET A 35 -0.54 -9.62 4.48
CA MET A 35 -0.45 -10.83 3.64
C MET A 35 0.06 -12.04 4.42
N PHE A 36 1.05 -11.85 5.31
CA PHE A 36 1.51 -12.92 6.20
C PHE A 36 0.41 -13.38 7.18
N GLY A 37 -0.34 -12.44 7.78
CA GLY A 37 -1.48 -12.79 8.63
C GLY A 37 -2.56 -13.58 7.87
N ALA A 38 -2.88 -13.14 6.65
CA ALA A 38 -3.83 -13.84 5.77
C ALA A 38 -3.34 -15.23 5.36
N LEU A 39 -2.04 -15.40 5.10
CA LEU A 39 -1.44 -16.69 4.80
C LEU A 39 -1.57 -17.65 5.99
N LEU A 40 -1.27 -17.19 7.21
CA LEU A 40 -1.42 -17.99 8.42
C LEU A 40 -2.88 -18.42 8.64
N MET A 41 -3.84 -17.52 8.42
CA MET A 41 -5.27 -17.84 8.49
C MET A 41 -5.67 -18.88 7.43
N THR A 42 -5.15 -18.76 6.21
CA THR A 42 -5.42 -19.72 5.12
C THR A 42 -4.89 -21.11 5.48
N ILE A 43 -3.66 -21.19 6.01
CA ILE A 43 -3.06 -22.45 6.47
C ILE A 43 -3.88 -23.06 7.60
N ALA A 44 -4.30 -22.25 8.57
CA ALA A 44 -5.12 -22.72 9.69
C ALA A 44 -6.43 -23.37 9.22
N VAL A 45 -7.11 -22.75 8.24
CA VAL A 45 -8.34 -23.31 7.66
C VAL A 45 -8.05 -24.57 6.83
N ALA A 46 -6.96 -24.57 6.05
CA ALA A 46 -6.62 -25.68 5.16
C ALA A 46 -6.25 -26.97 5.92
N VAL A 47 -5.59 -26.85 7.07
CA VAL A 47 -5.14 -28.01 7.88
C VAL A 47 -6.23 -28.54 8.80
N GLY A 48 -7.24 -27.73 9.13
CA GLY A 48 -8.42 -28.15 9.90
C GLY A 48 -8.50 -27.56 11.30
N TRP A 49 -9.51 -28.00 12.05
CA TRP A 49 -9.98 -27.36 13.29
C TRP A 49 -8.95 -27.36 14.44
N ASP A 50 -7.98 -28.28 14.43
CA ASP A 50 -6.88 -28.34 15.40
C ASP A 50 -5.96 -27.10 15.36
N MET A 51 -5.99 -26.34 14.25
CA MET A 51 -5.16 -25.16 14.03
C MET A 51 -5.91 -23.83 14.25
N LEU A 52 -7.06 -23.84 14.93
CA LEU A 52 -7.79 -22.60 15.24
C LEU A 52 -6.95 -21.53 15.94
N TRP A 53 -5.99 -21.93 16.78
CA TRP A 53 -5.08 -20.99 17.42
C TRP A 53 -4.22 -20.22 16.41
N LEU A 54 -3.80 -20.84 15.30
CA LEU A 54 -3.08 -20.17 14.21
C LEU A 54 -3.97 -19.16 13.48
N PHE A 55 -5.26 -19.44 13.38
CA PHE A 55 -6.21 -18.48 12.80
C PHE A 55 -6.31 -17.21 13.67
N VAL A 56 -6.36 -17.37 14.99
CA VAL A 56 -6.36 -16.24 15.94
C VAL A 56 -5.04 -15.47 15.83
N VAL A 57 -3.90 -16.16 15.78
CA VAL A 57 -2.59 -15.51 15.58
C VAL A 57 -2.55 -14.74 14.27
N GLY A 58 -2.96 -15.34 13.16
CA GLY A 58 -3.01 -14.68 11.85
C GLY A 58 -3.94 -13.45 11.84
N THR A 59 -5.06 -13.51 12.55
CA THR A 59 -5.99 -12.39 12.74
C THR A 59 -5.31 -11.24 13.50
N VAL A 60 -4.62 -11.54 14.61
CA VAL A 60 -3.90 -10.53 15.39
C VAL A 60 -2.79 -9.89 14.56
N VAL A 61 -2.04 -10.68 13.78
CA VAL A 61 -1.00 -10.16 12.89
C VAL A 61 -1.59 -9.23 11.83
N ALA A 62 -2.66 -9.63 11.16
CA ALA A 62 -3.28 -8.83 10.10
C ALA A 62 -3.94 -7.54 10.63
N VAL A 63 -4.68 -7.63 11.73
CA VAL A 63 -5.53 -6.53 12.22
C VAL A 63 -4.80 -5.60 13.18
N VAL A 64 -3.83 -6.12 13.94
CA VAL A 64 -3.08 -5.30 14.92
C VAL A 64 -1.71 -4.93 14.38
N VAL A 65 -0.90 -5.93 14.01
CA VAL A 65 0.51 -5.69 13.66
C VAL A 65 0.64 -4.93 12.34
N GLY A 66 -0.22 -5.21 11.36
CA GLY A 66 -0.24 -4.51 10.06
C GLY A 66 -0.43 -3.00 10.21
N PRO A 67 -1.58 -2.53 10.75
CA PRO A 67 -1.83 -1.11 10.94
C PRO A 67 -0.83 -0.41 11.87
N VAL A 68 -0.38 -1.09 12.93
CA VAL A 68 0.64 -0.54 13.84
C VAL A 68 1.96 -0.30 13.10
N SER A 69 2.42 -1.27 12.30
CA SER A 69 3.65 -1.13 11.51
C SER A 69 3.54 0.02 10.51
N GLY A 70 2.41 0.15 9.81
CA GLY A 70 2.16 1.26 8.89
C GLY A 70 2.18 2.63 9.59
N LYS A 71 1.57 2.74 10.78
CA LYS A 71 1.58 3.97 11.58
C LYS A 71 2.98 4.33 12.08
N VAL A 72 3.73 3.36 12.59
CA VAL A 72 5.08 3.58 13.12
C VAL A 72 6.03 4.00 12.00
N LEU A 73 6.07 3.28 10.88
CA LEU A 73 6.91 3.64 9.75
C LEU A 73 6.49 4.97 9.12
N GLY A 74 5.18 5.24 9.06
CA GLY A 74 4.66 6.54 8.63
C GLY A 74 5.16 7.68 9.52
N ALA A 75 5.12 7.51 10.84
CA ALA A 75 5.62 8.49 11.81
C ALA A 75 7.14 8.69 11.73
N MET A 76 7.89 7.65 11.34
CA MET A 76 9.33 7.72 11.10
C MET A 76 9.71 8.36 9.77
N GLY A 77 8.74 8.79 8.95
CA GLY A 77 9.00 9.44 7.66
C GLY A 77 9.16 8.48 6.48
N PHE A 78 8.98 7.17 6.68
CA PHE A 78 8.93 6.17 5.61
C PHE A 78 7.57 6.09 4.90
N GLY A 79 6.63 6.96 5.30
CA GLY A 79 5.35 7.16 4.62
C GLY A 79 5.49 7.90 3.29
N ALA A 80 4.39 8.03 2.56
CA ALA A 80 4.39 8.86 1.35
C ALA A 80 4.59 10.33 1.76
N GLN A 81 5.60 10.98 1.18
CA GLN A 81 5.85 12.39 1.42
C GLN A 81 4.79 13.21 0.67
N ARG A 82 4.08 14.10 1.38
CA ARG A 82 3.23 15.11 0.74
C ARG A 82 4.16 16.13 0.11
N GLN A 83 4.27 16.14 -1.23
CA GLN A 83 4.98 17.19 -1.93
C GLN A 83 4.23 18.52 -1.68
N PRO A 84 4.85 19.53 -1.03
CA PRO A 84 4.21 20.82 -0.84
C PRO A 84 4.29 21.58 -2.17
N GLY A 85 3.14 21.76 -2.82
CA GLY A 85 3.04 22.38 -4.15
C GLY A 85 1.68 23.05 -4.34
N HIS A 86 1.45 24.12 -3.58
CA HIS A 86 0.60 25.27 -3.88
C HIS A 86 1.02 26.39 -2.94
#